data_AF-A0A833XU51-F1
#
_entry.id   AF-A0A833XU51-F1
#
_cell.length_a   1.000
_cell.length_b   1.000
_cell.length_c   1.000
_cell.angle_alpha   90.00
_cell.angle_beta   90.00
_cell.angle_gamma   90.00
#
_symmetry.space_group_name_H-M   'P 1'
#
loop_
_entity.id
_entity.type
_entity.pdbx_description
1 polymer ?
#
loop_
_entity_poly.entity_id
_entity_poly.type
_entity_poly.pdbx_seq_one_letter_code
_entity_poly.pdbx_strand_id
1 'polypeptide(L)'
;MGKLFMVLVLAIFLGLISEQHLSFVKGDAALIKDVCYKTTIPFYCKKCYQVFRQSSHEDVKALGRTAIDCSRTELAIFQSTFGDFYETINDAEFKRASGTCLSNLVTVGNHMTSALQSWQGARYADSANQMLTAHKLTLQHCGYQFITAKLTLSLAKQLDTLMGFSEISNGVLKQIH
;
A
#
# COMPACT_ATOMS: atom_id res chain seq x y z
N MET A 1 36.13 12.87 42.80
CA MET A 1 36.42 12.76 41.34
C MET A 1 35.42 11.90 40.54
N GLY A 2 34.23 11.55 41.06
CA GLY A 2 33.27 10.69 40.33
C GLY A 2 32.06 11.39 39.68
N LYS A 3 31.70 12.60 40.12
CA LYS A 3 30.46 13.27 39.67
C LYS A 3 30.62 14.09 38.37
N LEU A 4 31.80 14.68 38.13
CA LEU A 4 32.05 15.46 36.91
C LEU A 4 32.13 14.57 35.65
N PHE A 5 32.72 13.38 35.77
CA PHE A 5 32.85 12.44 34.64
C PHE A 5 31.50 11.87 34.19
N MET A 6 30.58 11.59 35.12
CA MET A 6 29.25 11.08 34.77
C MET A 6 28.40 12.11 34.03
N VAL A 7 28.49 13.39 34.42
CA VAL A 7 27.77 14.49 33.74
C VAL A 7 28.34 14.73 32.33
N LEU A 8 29.65 14.63 32.17
CA LEU A 8 30.30 14.83 30.86
C LEU A 8 29.93 13.72 29.87
N VAL A 9 29.86 12.46 30.33
CA VAL A 9 29.45 11.33 29.50
C VAL A 9 27.97 11.43 29.12
N LEU A 10 27.08 11.80 30.06
CA LEU A 10 25.66 11.97 29.78
C LEU A 10 25.39 13.10 28.76
N ALA A 11 26.16 14.18 28.81
CA ALA A 11 26.04 15.31 27.88
C ALA A 11 26.51 14.97 26.46
N ILE A 12 27.54 14.12 26.31
CA ILE A 12 28.01 13.66 25.00
C ILE A 12 26.97 12.70 24.38
N PHE A 13 26.36 11.82 25.18
CA PHE A 13 25.28 10.95 24.68
C PHE A 13 24.02 11.74 24.32
N LEU A 14 23.64 12.79 25.07
CA LEU A 14 22.48 13.63 24.75
C LEU A 14 22.72 14.56 23.55
N GLY A 15 23.96 15.03 23.35
CA GLY A 15 24.34 15.84 22.18
C GLY A 15 24.27 15.04 20.87
N LEU A 16 24.72 13.78 20.88
CA LEU A 16 24.72 12.90 19.71
C LEU A 16 23.32 12.46 19.26
N ILE A 17 22.31 12.51 20.14
CA ILE A 17 20.92 12.16 19.79
C ILE A 17 20.19 13.35 19.15
N SER A 18 20.69 14.58 19.32
CA SER A 18 19.97 15.80 18.90
C SER A 18 20.27 16.29 17.48
N GLU A 19 21.40 15.91 16.88
CA GLU A 19 21.83 16.46 15.58
C GLU A 19 21.56 15.54 14.37
N GLN A 20 21.01 14.33 14.56
CA GLN A 20 20.70 13.42 13.44
C GLN A 20 19.24 13.48 12.94
N HIS A 21 18.39 14.37 13.47
CA HIS A 21 16.96 14.35 13.15
C HIS A 21 16.45 15.38 12.14
N LEU A 22 17.28 16.30 11.63
CA LEU A 22 16.77 17.40 10.79
C LEU A 22 17.32 17.51 9.36
N SER A 23 18.26 16.65 8.94
CA SER A 23 18.82 16.70 7.58
C SER A 23 18.34 15.57 6.66
N PHE A 24 17.62 14.56 7.18
CA PHE A 24 17.35 13.30 6.46
C PHE A 24 15.92 13.11 5.91
N VAL A 25 15.02 14.08 6.09
CA VAL A 25 13.62 13.96 5.62
C VAL A 25 13.43 14.45 4.18
N LYS A 26 14.33 15.31 3.67
CA LYS A 26 14.15 15.99 2.37
C LYS A 26 14.36 15.08 1.15
N GLY A 27 15.33 14.16 1.20
CA GLY A 27 15.68 13.30 0.05
C GLY A 27 14.52 12.38 -0.35
N ASP A 28 14.00 11.62 0.61
CA ASP A 28 12.87 10.71 0.40
C ASP A 28 11.55 11.44 0.15
N ALA A 29 11.29 12.55 0.83
CA ALA A 29 10.06 13.30 0.60
C ALA A 29 10.00 13.87 -0.83
N ALA A 30 11.15 14.31 -1.36
CA ALA A 30 11.28 14.73 -2.74
C ALA A 30 11.11 13.56 -3.72
N LEU A 31 11.73 12.41 -3.43
CA LEU A 31 11.58 11.21 -4.27
C LEU A 31 10.14 10.70 -4.28
N ILE A 32 9.51 10.53 -3.11
CA ILE A 32 8.11 10.12 -2.99
C ILE A 32 7.21 11.10 -3.74
N LYS A 33 7.47 12.41 -3.62
CA LYS A 33 6.72 13.42 -4.35
C LYS A 33 6.86 13.24 -5.86
N ASP A 34 8.08 13.05 -6.37
CA ASP A 34 8.35 12.83 -7.79
C ASP A 34 7.69 11.54 -8.31
N VAL A 35 7.92 10.43 -7.63
CA VAL A 35 7.35 9.11 -7.95
C VAL A 35 5.81 9.17 -7.96
N CYS A 36 5.21 9.77 -6.93
CA CYS A 36 3.75 9.88 -6.84
C CYS A 36 3.16 10.85 -7.87
N TYR A 37 3.85 11.93 -8.22
CA TYR A 37 3.38 12.87 -9.24
C TYR A 37 3.30 12.21 -10.63
N LYS A 38 4.13 11.20 -10.89
CA LYS A 38 4.12 10.41 -12.12
C LYS A 38 3.06 9.28 -12.15
N THR A 39 2.34 9.07 -11.05
CA THR A 39 1.21 8.13 -11.02
C THR A 39 -0.09 8.79 -11.48
N THR A 40 -1.05 7.98 -11.93
CA THR A 40 -2.40 8.43 -12.32
C THR A 40 -3.21 8.95 -11.13
N ILE A 41 -2.92 8.47 -9.90
CA ILE A 41 -3.63 8.88 -8.69
C ILE A 41 -2.65 9.23 -7.54
N PRO A 42 -2.05 10.43 -7.58
CA PRO A 42 -1.03 10.84 -6.60
C PRO A 42 -1.50 10.81 -5.14
N PHE A 43 -2.80 10.96 -4.90
CA PHE A 43 -3.40 10.89 -3.56
C PHE A 43 -3.15 9.54 -2.88
N TYR A 44 -3.48 8.42 -3.54
CA TYR A 44 -3.29 7.09 -2.97
C TYR A 44 -1.82 6.72 -2.86
N CYS A 45 -0.98 7.17 -3.78
CA CYS A 45 0.46 6.99 -3.69
C CYS A 45 1.02 7.61 -2.41
N LYS A 46 0.69 8.89 -2.14
CA LYS A 46 1.09 9.55 -0.89
C LYS A 46 0.51 8.86 0.34
N LYS A 47 -0.77 8.46 0.30
CA LYS A 47 -1.42 7.75 1.41
C LYS A 47 -0.69 6.44 1.75
N CYS A 48 -0.29 5.65 0.75
CA CYS A 48 0.47 4.43 0.95
C CYS A 48 1.78 4.71 1.70
N TYR A 49 2.61 5.65 1.21
CA TYR A 49 3.89 5.95 1.83
C TYR A 49 3.81 6.70 3.16
N GLN A 50 2.69 7.38 3.45
CA GLN A 50 2.46 7.94 4.79
C GLN A 50 2.23 6.85 5.84
N VAL A 51 1.59 5.74 5.44
CA VAL A 51 1.21 4.66 6.36
C VAL A 51 2.31 3.59 6.48
N PHE A 52 3.00 3.27 5.38
CA PHE A 52 3.82 2.06 5.27
C PHE A 52 5.32 2.29 5.03
N ARG A 53 5.82 3.53 5.14
CA ARG A 53 7.24 3.82 4.92
C ARG A 53 8.12 3.04 5.90
N GLN A 54 9.09 2.30 5.35
CA GLN A 54 9.95 1.40 6.13
C GLN A 54 11.30 2.03 6.49
N SER A 55 11.80 3.01 5.72
CA SER A 55 13.06 3.68 6.06
C SER A 55 13.20 5.11 5.52
N SER A 56 14.30 5.78 5.91
CA SER A 56 14.70 7.12 5.49
C SER A 56 15.55 7.18 4.22
N HIS A 57 15.72 6.05 3.52
CA HIS A 57 16.50 5.94 2.28
C HIS A 57 15.85 4.93 1.32
N GLU A 58 14.63 5.21 0.86
CA GLU A 58 13.99 4.34 -0.14
C GLU A 58 14.39 4.80 -1.54
N ASP A 59 14.89 3.89 -2.38
CA ASP A 59 15.01 4.12 -3.82
C ASP A 59 13.68 3.77 -4.52
N VAL A 60 13.58 4.00 -5.84
CA VAL A 60 12.34 3.70 -6.59
C VAL A 60 12.00 2.20 -6.53
N LYS A 61 13.00 1.31 -6.38
CA LYS A 61 12.76 -0.13 -6.23
C LYS A 61 12.10 -0.45 -4.90
N ALA A 62 12.61 0.10 -3.80
CA ALA A 62 12.03 0.01 -2.48
C ALA A 62 10.62 0.61 -2.46
N LEU A 63 10.40 1.77 -3.08
CA LEU A 63 9.08 2.38 -3.21
C LEU A 63 8.10 1.47 -3.99
N GLY A 64 8.56 0.81 -5.06
CA GLY A 64 7.76 -0.18 -5.79
C GLY A 64 7.38 -1.38 -4.93
N ARG A 65 8.31 -1.86 -4.12
CA ARG A 65 8.07 -2.94 -3.15
C ARG A 65 7.10 -2.54 -2.04
N THR A 66 7.22 -1.33 -1.51
CA THR A 66 6.32 -0.78 -0.50
C THR A 66 4.90 -0.60 -1.06
N ALA A 67 4.75 -0.15 -2.32
CA ALA A 67 3.46 -0.03 -2.97
C ALA A 67 2.73 -1.38 -3.11
N ILE A 68 3.44 -2.45 -3.47
CA ILE A 68 2.88 -3.81 -3.49
C ILE A 68 2.37 -4.20 -2.10
N ASP A 69 3.13 -3.92 -1.04
CA ASP A 69 2.71 -4.24 0.33
C ASP A 69 1.50 -3.42 0.80
N CYS A 70 1.42 -2.14 0.48
CA CYS A 70 0.22 -1.34 0.75
C CYS A 70 -1.03 -2.03 0.19
N SER A 71 -0.94 -2.51 -1.06
CA SER A 71 -2.04 -3.21 -1.73
C SER A 71 -2.40 -4.52 -1.04
N ARG A 72 -1.39 -5.31 -0.65
CA ARG A 72 -1.59 -6.61 0.03
C ARG A 72 -2.18 -6.44 1.43
N THR A 73 -1.73 -5.44 2.17
CA THR A 73 -2.26 -5.13 3.51
C THR A 73 -3.70 -4.67 3.41
N GLU A 74 -4.02 -3.73 2.51
CA GLU A 74 -5.40 -3.27 2.34
C GLU A 74 -6.31 -4.40 1.83
N LEU A 75 -5.79 -5.29 0.98
CA LEU A 75 -6.52 -6.49 0.54
C LEU A 75 -6.90 -7.38 1.73
N ALA A 76 -5.95 -7.67 2.62
CA ALA A 76 -6.20 -8.49 3.80
C ALA A 76 -7.23 -7.86 4.74
N ILE A 77 -7.13 -6.54 4.97
CA ILE A 77 -8.09 -5.77 5.77
C ILE A 77 -9.49 -5.82 5.14
N PHE A 78 -9.57 -5.56 3.83
CA PHE A 78 -10.83 -5.58 3.10
C PHE A 78 -11.45 -6.98 3.08
N GLN A 79 -10.67 -8.02 2.79
CA GLN A 79 -11.14 -9.42 2.81
C GLN A 79 -11.74 -9.79 4.17
N SER A 80 -11.07 -9.46 5.27
CA SER A 80 -11.57 -9.73 6.62
C SER A 80 -12.88 -8.98 6.87
N THR A 81 -12.87 -7.66 6.69
CA THR A 81 -14.03 -6.80 7.00
C THR A 81 -15.23 -7.13 6.11
N PHE A 82 -14.97 -7.42 4.83
CA PHE A 82 -16.01 -7.75 3.86
C PHE A 82 -16.56 -9.17 4.08
N GLY A 83 -15.75 -10.11 4.55
CA GLY A 83 -16.20 -11.43 4.99
C GLY A 83 -17.21 -11.34 6.13
N ASP A 84 -16.92 -10.55 7.16
CA ASP A 84 -17.85 -10.32 8.27
C ASP A 84 -19.15 -9.66 7.81
N PHE A 85 -19.05 -8.65 6.94
CA PHE A 85 -20.21 -7.98 6.37
C PHE A 85 -21.07 -8.91 5.51
N TYR A 86 -20.44 -9.77 4.72
CA TYR A 86 -21.12 -10.72 3.82
C TYR A 86 -22.13 -11.61 4.56
N GLU A 87 -21.79 -12.05 5.76
CA GLU A 87 -22.68 -12.87 6.59
C GLU A 87 -23.97 -12.13 6.98
N THR A 88 -23.90 -10.81 7.11
CA THR A 88 -25.05 -9.95 7.48
C THR A 88 -25.96 -9.60 6.30
N ILE A 89 -25.56 -9.91 5.06
CA ILE A 89 -26.35 -9.58 3.88
C ILE A 89 -27.60 -10.46 3.81
N ASN A 90 -28.77 -9.81 3.80
CA ASN A 90 -30.07 -10.45 3.62
C ASN A 90 -30.61 -10.37 2.18
N ASP A 91 -30.13 -9.40 1.39
CA ASP A 91 -30.53 -9.26 0.00
C ASP A 91 -29.84 -10.33 -0.86
N ALA A 92 -30.63 -11.22 -1.47
CA ALA A 92 -30.09 -12.40 -2.15
C ALA A 92 -29.27 -12.07 -3.41
N GLU A 93 -29.66 -11.02 -4.15
CA GLU A 93 -28.93 -10.59 -5.34
C GLU A 93 -27.57 -9.99 -4.94
N PHE A 94 -27.59 -9.08 -3.96
CA PHE A 94 -26.40 -8.48 -3.41
C PHE A 94 -25.49 -9.51 -2.73
N LYS A 95 -26.05 -10.53 -2.07
CA LYS A 95 -25.26 -11.63 -1.49
C LYS A 95 -24.55 -12.43 -2.58
N ARG A 96 -25.21 -12.74 -3.69
CA ARG A 96 -24.58 -13.45 -4.82
C ARG A 96 -23.44 -12.64 -5.44
N ALA A 97 -23.65 -11.34 -5.67
CA ALA A 97 -22.61 -10.42 -6.15
C ALA A 97 -21.43 -10.36 -5.17
N SER A 98 -21.71 -10.21 -3.87
CA SER A 98 -20.71 -10.16 -2.81
C SER A 98 -19.89 -11.46 -2.70
N GLY A 99 -20.53 -12.63 -2.87
CA GLY A 99 -19.83 -13.91 -2.93
C GLY A 99 -18.89 -14.01 -4.13
N THR A 100 -19.28 -13.44 -5.28
CA THR A 100 -18.43 -13.36 -6.47
C THR A 100 -17.21 -12.47 -6.23
N CYS A 101 -17.41 -11.30 -5.60
CA CYS A 101 -16.30 -10.44 -5.19
C CYS A 101 -15.35 -11.18 -4.24
N LEU A 102 -15.86 -11.75 -3.14
CA LEU A 102 -15.05 -12.47 -2.14
C LEU A 102 -14.20 -13.59 -2.76
N SER A 103 -14.79 -14.40 -3.64
CA SER A 103 -14.06 -15.46 -4.35
C SER A 103 -12.93 -14.89 -5.21
N ASN A 104 -13.17 -13.78 -5.92
CA ASN A 104 -12.16 -13.16 -6.77
C ASN A 104 -11.06 -12.43 -5.98
N LEU A 105 -11.30 -12.02 -4.73
CA LEU A 105 -10.24 -11.43 -3.89
C LEU A 105 -9.08 -12.40 -3.64
N VAL A 106 -9.32 -13.72 -3.66
CA VAL A 106 -8.24 -14.72 -3.60
C VAL A 106 -7.36 -14.62 -4.85
N THR A 107 -7.96 -14.55 -6.04
CA THR A 107 -7.23 -14.38 -7.30
C THR A 107 -6.47 -13.06 -7.34
N VAL A 108 -7.07 -11.97 -6.86
CA VAL A 108 -6.40 -10.67 -6.68
C VAL A 108 -5.16 -10.83 -5.80
N GLY A 109 -5.27 -11.51 -4.66
CA GLY A 109 -4.14 -11.79 -3.76
C GLY A 109 -3.02 -12.62 -4.41
N ASN A 110 -3.37 -13.58 -5.26
CA ASN A 110 -2.40 -14.38 -6.02
C ASN A 110 -1.61 -13.51 -7.01
N HIS A 111 -2.27 -12.59 -7.70
CA HIS A 111 -1.59 -11.63 -8.58
C HIS A 111 -0.67 -10.70 -7.79
N MET A 112 -1.10 -10.18 -6.64
CA MET A 112 -0.22 -9.34 -5.79
C MET A 112 0.99 -10.11 -5.25
N THR A 113 0.81 -11.39 -4.91
CA THR A 113 1.91 -12.27 -4.49
C THR A 113 2.87 -12.54 -5.65
N SER A 114 2.34 -12.79 -6.85
CA SER A 114 3.13 -12.95 -8.07
C SER A 114 3.88 -11.66 -8.42
N ALA A 115 3.28 -10.50 -8.19
CA ALA A 115 3.93 -9.21 -8.37
C ALA A 115 5.15 -9.08 -7.46
N LEU A 116 5.00 -9.46 -6.18
CA LEU A 116 6.11 -9.45 -5.23
C LEU A 116 7.23 -10.41 -5.65
N GLN A 117 6.90 -11.63 -6.07
CA GLN A 117 7.88 -12.60 -6.57
C GLN A 117 8.62 -12.10 -7.81
N SER A 118 7.90 -11.49 -8.76
CA SER A 118 8.52 -10.86 -9.94
C SER A 118 9.44 -9.71 -9.55
N TRP A 119 9.05 -8.87 -8.59
CA TRP A 119 9.89 -7.79 -8.07
C TRP A 119 11.18 -8.33 -7.43
N GLN A 120 11.07 -9.39 -6.61
CA GLN A 120 12.23 -10.05 -5.99
C GLN A 120 13.21 -10.62 -7.04
N GLY A 121 12.68 -11.08 -8.17
CA GLY A 121 13.48 -11.52 -9.32
C GLY A 121 13.93 -10.41 -10.26
N ALA A 122 13.82 -9.14 -9.86
CA ALA A 122 14.12 -7.95 -10.68
C ALA A 122 13.32 -7.86 -12.01
N ARG A 123 12.19 -8.56 -12.12
CA ARG A 123 11.26 -8.51 -13.27
C ARG A 123 10.18 -7.45 -13.02
N TYR A 124 10.58 -6.18 -13.00
CA TYR A 124 9.70 -5.07 -12.60
C TYR A 124 8.53 -4.85 -13.57
N ALA A 125 8.73 -5.05 -14.87
CA ALA A 125 7.64 -5.00 -15.86
C ALA A 125 6.58 -6.08 -15.61
N ASP A 126 7.01 -7.32 -15.34
CA ASP A 126 6.10 -8.40 -14.96
C ASP A 126 5.38 -8.07 -13.66
N SER A 127 6.10 -7.54 -12.66
CA SER A 127 5.53 -7.11 -11.39
C SER A 127 4.42 -6.06 -11.59
N ALA A 128 4.67 -5.05 -12.44
CA ALA A 128 3.69 -4.02 -12.77
C ALA A 128 2.45 -4.61 -13.46
N ASN A 129 2.63 -5.54 -14.40
CA ASN A 129 1.53 -6.21 -15.10
C ASN A 129 0.66 -7.07 -14.17
N GLN A 130 1.28 -7.73 -13.19
CA GLN A 130 0.56 -8.46 -12.15
C GLN A 130 -0.29 -7.52 -11.28
N MET A 131 0.25 -6.37 -10.86
CA MET A 131 -0.52 -5.36 -10.11
C MET A 131 -1.64 -4.72 -10.94
N LEU A 132 -1.42 -4.48 -12.23
CA LEU A 132 -2.48 -4.01 -13.13
C LEU A 132 -3.61 -5.03 -13.27
N THR A 133 -3.28 -6.31 -13.34
CA THR A 133 -4.27 -7.39 -13.40
C THR A 133 -5.07 -7.46 -12.10
N ALA A 134 -4.39 -7.39 -10.95
CA ALA A 134 -5.03 -7.32 -9.64
C ALA A 134 -6.04 -6.16 -9.57
N HIS A 135 -5.62 -4.94 -9.96
CA HIS A 135 -6.49 -3.76 -9.99
C HIS A 135 -7.73 -3.97 -10.88
N LYS A 136 -7.54 -4.47 -12.11
CA LYS A 136 -8.64 -4.72 -13.05
C LYS A 136 -9.65 -5.73 -12.51
N LEU A 137 -9.18 -6.81 -11.88
CA LEU A 137 -10.05 -7.83 -11.28
C LEU A 137 -10.83 -7.26 -10.10
N THR A 138 -10.19 -6.45 -9.23
CA THR A 138 -10.88 -5.75 -8.15
C THR A 138 -11.97 -4.83 -8.69
N LEU A 139 -11.66 -4.02 -9.70
CA LEU A 139 -12.64 -3.11 -10.32
C LEU A 139 -13.81 -3.89 -10.96
N GLN A 140 -13.51 -4.97 -11.69
CA GLN A 140 -14.50 -5.77 -12.39
C GLN A 140 -15.47 -6.49 -11.45
N HIS A 141 -14.94 -7.13 -10.41
CA HIS A 141 -15.72 -8.04 -9.57
C HIS A 141 -16.19 -7.43 -8.26
N CYS A 142 -15.56 -6.36 -7.81
CA CYS A 142 -15.93 -5.66 -6.57
C CYS A 142 -16.32 -4.21 -6.86
N GLY A 143 -15.56 -3.47 -7.66
CA GLY A 143 -15.85 -2.05 -7.94
C GLY A 143 -17.22 -1.83 -8.60
N TYR A 144 -17.39 -2.24 -9.85
CA TYR A 144 -18.61 -1.95 -10.63
C TYR A 144 -19.90 -2.47 -9.99
N GLN A 145 -19.84 -3.64 -9.34
CA GLN A 145 -20.99 -4.23 -8.67
C GLN A 145 -21.41 -3.45 -7.42
N PHE A 146 -20.52 -2.62 -6.86
CA PHE A 146 -20.78 -1.85 -5.64
C PHE A 146 -20.97 -0.35 -5.86
N ILE A 147 -20.83 0.16 -7.09
CA ILE A 147 -21.14 1.57 -7.44
C ILE A 147 -22.59 1.94 -7.09
N THR A 148 -23.51 0.97 -7.15
CA THR A 148 -24.93 1.17 -6.83
C THR A 148 -25.34 0.54 -5.50
N ALA A 149 -24.40 -0.03 -4.74
CA ALA A 149 -24.71 -0.97 -3.65
C ALA A 149 -24.51 -0.42 -2.22
N LYS A 150 -25.17 -1.11 -1.28
CA LYS A 150 -25.29 -0.78 0.15
C LYS A 150 -24.03 -1.13 0.98
N LEU A 151 -22.82 -0.93 0.44
CA LEU A 151 -21.63 -1.04 1.29
C LEU A 151 -21.73 -0.02 2.42
N THR A 152 -21.23 -0.38 3.60
CA THR A 152 -20.98 0.63 4.62
C THR A 152 -19.94 1.63 4.09
N LEU A 153 -19.99 2.88 4.56
CA LEU A 153 -19.01 3.90 4.16
C LEU A 153 -17.56 3.44 4.40
N SER A 154 -17.33 2.67 5.47
CA SER A 154 -16.02 2.09 5.78
C SER A 154 -15.57 1.08 4.73
N LEU A 155 -16.44 0.15 4.33
CA LEU A 155 -16.12 -0.86 3.30
C LEU A 155 -15.90 -0.23 1.94
N ALA A 156 -16.73 0.75 1.56
CA ALA A 156 -16.53 1.49 0.32
C ALA A 156 -15.16 2.18 0.29
N LYS A 157 -14.78 2.84 1.39
CA LYS A 157 -13.46 3.50 1.51
C LYS A 157 -12.29 2.51 1.47
N GLN A 158 -12.43 1.34 2.07
CA GLN A 158 -11.42 0.28 2.01
C GLN A 158 -11.26 -0.25 0.57
N LEU A 159 -12.37 -0.51 -0.12
CA LEU A 159 -12.36 -0.94 -1.51
C LEU A 159 -11.71 0.11 -2.42
N ASP A 160 -12.07 1.39 -2.26
CA ASP A 160 -11.44 2.49 -2.99
C ASP A 160 -9.94 2.59 -2.71
N THR A 161 -9.54 2.37 -1.45
CA THR A 161 -8.12 2.36 -1.06
C THR A 161 -7.38 1.19 -1.69
N LEU A 162 -7.98 0.00 -1.72
CA LEU A 162 -7.42 -1.20 -2.35
C LEU A 162 -7.23 -1.00 -3.86
N MET A 163 -8.24 -0.44 -4.54
CA MET A 163 -8.16 -0.10 -5.96
C MET A 163 -7.07 0.94 -6.21
N GLY A 164 -7.02 1.98 -5.38
CA GLY A 164 -6.00 3.03 -5.46
C GLY A 164 -4.58 2.50 -5.26
N PHE A 165 -4.36 1.66 -4.25
CA PHE A 165 -3.04 1.06 -3.96
C PHE A 165 -2.58 0.10 -5.07
N SER A 166 -3.49 -0.73 -5.58
CA SER A 166 -3.14 -1.65 -6.69
C SER A 166 -2.78 -0.89 -7.97
N GLU A 167 -3.49 0.20 -8.27
CA GLU A 167 -3.20 1.06 -9.43
C GLU A 167 -1.85 1.77 -9.31
N ILE A 168 -1.59 2.43 -8.18
CA ILE A 168 -0.32 3.14 -7.96
C ILE A 168 0.84 2.16 -7.94
N SER A 169 0.65 0.90 -7.53
CA SER A 169 1.72 -0.10 -7.55
C SER A 169 2.21 -0.36 -8.97
N ASN A 170 1.29 -0.55 -9.92
CA ASN A 170 1.64 -0.63 -11.34
C ASN A 170 2.33 0.66 -11.84
N GLY A 171 1.83 1.84 -11.44
CA GLY A 171 2.41 3.13 -11.82
C GLY A 171 3.83 3.34 -11.31
N VAL A 172 4.14 2.95 -10.08
CA VAL A 172 5.47 3.08 -9.48
C VAL A 172 6.45 2.05 -10.07
N LEU A 173 6.03 0.79 -10.21
CA LEU A 173 6.88 -0.27 -10.75
C LEU A 173 7.35 0.00 -12.18
N LYS A 174 6.52 0.69 -12.99
CA LYS A 174 6.87 1.12 -14.36
C LYS A 174 7.94 2.21 -14.42
N GLN A 175 8.27 2.85 -13.30
CA GLN A 175 9.32 3.87 -13.23
C GLN A 175 10.69 3.26 -12.93
N ILE A 176 10.79 1.95 -12.70
CA ILE A 176 12.04 1.25 -12.45
C ILE A 176 12.68 0.86 -13.81
N HIS A 177 13.91 1.31 -14.04
CA HIS A 177 14.73 0.99 -15.21
C HIS A 177 15.89 0.06 -14.85
#